data_AF-A0A7V1PVX0-F1
#
_entry.id   AF-A0A7V1PVX0-F1
#
_cell.length_a   1.000
_cell.length_b   1.000
_cell.length_c   1.000
_cell.angle_alpha   90.00
_cell.angle_beta   90.00
_cell.angle_gamma   90.00
#
_symmetry.space_group_name_H-M   'P 1'
#
loop_
_entity.id
_entity.type
_entity.pdbx_description
1 polymer ?
#
loop_
_entity_poly.entity_id
_entity_poly.type
_entity_poly.pdbx_seq_one_letter_code
_entity_poly.pdbx_strand_id
1 'polypeptide(L)'
;MELQLFIYKNIAIHFYYSKDSIVNGKITVENIFIYFPGLPQMIDDDFFADKVNKDTAFFSVYYSGSWLSGGSFTYDNCKKTVELAIEFVKHKRGIKTFDN
;
A
#
# COMPACT_ATOMS: atom_id res chain seq x y z
N MET A 1 11.18 9.73 0.90
CA MET A 1 10.00 8.87 0.75
C MET A 1 9.44 8.60 2.13
N GLU A 2 8.13 8.64 2.31
CA GLU A 2 7.45 8.28 3.55
C GLU A 2 6.77 6.92 3.40
N LEU A 3 6.63 6.21 4.52
CA LEU A 3 5.99 4.90 4.62
C LEU A 3 4.90 4.96 5.70
N GLN A 4 3.69 4.52 5.35
CA GLN A 4 2.59 4.34 6.28
C GLN A 4 1.98 2.94 6.17
N LEU A 5 1.79 2.26 7.30
CA LEU A 5 1.12 0.96 7.37
C LEU A 5 -0.37 1.12 7.65
N PHE A 6 -1.18 0.40 6.87
CA PHE A 6 -2.62 0.24 7.08
C PHE A 6 -2.96 -1.23 7.29
N ILE A 7 -3.86 -1.50 8.24
CA ILE A 7 -4.50 -2.79 8.40
C ILE A 7 -5.95 -2.65 7.94
N TYR A 8 -6.36 -3.43 6.93
CA TYR A 8 -7.71 -3.39 6.38
C TYR A 8 -8.26 -4.80 6.22
N LYS A 9 -9.35 -5.13 6.92
CA LYS A 9 -10.04 -6.44 6.81
C LYS A 9 -9.06 -7.64 6.77
N ASN A 10 -8.05 -7.63 7.64
CA ASN A 10 -6.99 -8.65 7.79
C ASN A 10 -5.96 -8.74 6.67
N ILE A 11 -5.81 -7.70 5.84
CA ILE A 11 -4.64 -7.51 4.98
C ILE A 11 -3.82 -6.31 5.48
N ALA A 12 -2.50 -6.45 5.42
CA ALA A 12 -1.57 -5.35 5.66
C ALA A 12 -1.22 -4.66 4.34
N ILE A 13 -1.20 -3.33 4.34
CA ILE A 13 -0.92 -2.51 3.16
C ILE A 13 0.04 -1.40 3.55
N HIS A 14 1.22 -1.38 2.95
CA HIS A 14 2.15 -0.27 3.06
C HIS A 14 1.86 0.77 1.99
N PHE A 15 1.86 2.04 2.36
CA PHE A 15 1.70 3.16 1.45
C PHE A 15 2.98 3.98 1.41
N TYR A 16 3.57 4.06 0.22
CA TYR A 16 4.79 4.79 -0.07
C TYR A 16 4.44 6.05 -0.86
N TYR A 17 4.81 7.22 -0.34
CA TYR A 17 4.49 8.52 -0.93
C TYR A 17 5.60 9.55 -0.69
N SER A 18 5.61 10.64 -1.47
CA SER A 18 6.55 11.75 -1.25
C SER A 18 5.95 12.77 -0.28
N LYS A 19 6.76 13.35 0.61
CA LYS A 19 6.36 14.51 1.43
C LYS A 19 5.84 15.67 0.55
N ASP A 20 6.39 15.82 -0.64
CA ASP A 20 6.00 16.88 -1.60
C ASP A 20 4.60 16.70 -2.18
N SER A 21 4.02 15.50 -2.04
CA SER A 21 2.64 15.22 -2.45
C SER A 21 1.60 15.68 -1.42
N ILE A 22 2.02 16.16 -0.24
CA ILE A 22 1.12 16.62 0.81
C ILE A 22 0.67 18.06 0.53
N VAL A 23 -0.63 18.25 0.32
CA VAL A 23 -1.27 19.56 0.19
C VAL A 23 -2.39 19.66 1.21
N ASN A 24 -2.33 20.65 2.11
CA ASN A 24 -3.30 20.84 3.19
C ASN A 24 -3.53 19.57 4.05
N GLY A 25 -2.45 18.85 4.35
CA GLY A 25 -2.49 17.61 5.13
C GLY A 25 -3.19 16.46 4.41
N LYS A 26 -3.29 16.50 3.06
CA LYS A 26 -3.83 15.42 2.23
C LYS A 26 -2.81 15.00 1.18
N ILE A 27 -2.69 13.69 0.96
CA ILE A 27 -1.85 13.17 -0.13
C ILE A 27 -2.60 13.37 -1.43
N THR A 28 -2.05 14.23 -2.28
CA THR A 28 -2.57 14.54 -3.61
C THR A 28 -1.56 14.05 -4.63
N VAL A 29 -1.90 12.95 -5.30
CA VAL A 29 -1.07 12.31 -6.32
C VAL A 29 -1.93 12.02 -7.54
N GLU A 30 -1.35 12.15 -8.72
CA GLU A 30 -2.03 11.83 -9.98
C GLU A 30 -2.07 10.31 -10.20
N ASN A 31 -0.96 9.64 -9.88
CA ASN A 31 -0.74 8.24 -10.17
C ASN A 31 -0.62 7.44 -8.88
N ILE A 32 -1.48 6.42 -8.74
CA ILE A 32 -1.44 5.45 -7.65
C ILE A 32 -1.29 4.07 -8.25
N PHE A 33 -0.22 3.38 -7.87
CA PHE A 33 0.04 2.01 -8.26
C PHE A 33 -0.15 1.06 -7.09
N ILE A 34 -0.60 -0.15 -7.37
CA ILE A 34 -0.71 -1.22 -6.38
C ILE A 34 0.29 -2.30 -6.76
N TYR A 35 1.20 -2.59 -5.85
CA TYR A 35 2.22 -3.62 -6.01
C TYR A 35 1.90 -4.81 -5.10
N PHE A 36 1.97 -5.99 -5.69
CA PHE A 36 1.76 -7.26 -5.01
C PHE A 36 3.10 -8.03 -5.02
N PRO A 37 3.93 -7.92 -3.96
CA PRO A 37 5.21 -8.63 -3.89
C PRO A 37 5.02 -10.15 -3.97
N GLY A 38 5.90 -10.82 -4.72
CA GLY A 38 6.08 -12.26 -4.61
C GLY A 38 6.63 -12.66 -3.23
N LEU A 39 6.45 -13.94 -2.85
CA LEU A 39 7.12 -14.49 -1.66
C LEU A 39 8.63 -14.63 -1.92
N PRO A 40 9.52 -14.28 -0.96
CA PRO A 40 9.26 -13.74 0.38
C PRO A 40 9.39 -12.19 0.47
N GLN A 41 8.26 -11.49 0.32
CA GLN A 41 7.66 -10.40 1.14
C GLN A 41 8.44 -9.25 1.80
N MET A 42 9.76 -9.15 1.70
CA MET A 42 10.45 -7.92 2.10
C MET A 42 10.71 -7.09 0.86
N ILE A 43 9.93 -6.03 0.71
CA ILE A 43 10.28 -4.94 -0.20
C ILE A 43 11.31 -4.13 0.56
N ASP A 44 12.52 -4.07 0.02
CA ASP A 44 13.57 -3.17 0.49
C ASP A 44 13.02 -1.74 0.52
N ASP A 45 13.34 -0.98 1.56
CA ASP A 45 12.91 0.40 1.71
C ASP A 45 13.30 1.23 0.47
N ASP A 46 14.39 0.87 -0.23
CA ASP A 46 14.84 1.55 -1.44
C ASP A 46 14.12 1.13 -2.73
N PHE A 47 13.32 0.05 -2.71
CA PHE A 47 12.69 -0.51 -3.92
C PHE A 47 11.80 0.50 -4.68
N PHE A 48 11.18 1.41 -3.92
CA PHE A 48 10.32 2.47 -4.44
C PHE A 48 10.97 3.86 -4.41
N ALA A 49 12.18 4.00 -3.86
CA ALA A 49 12.80 5.32 -3.60
C ALA A 49 12.87 6.20 -4.87
N ASP A 50 13.29 5.62 -6.00
CA ASP A 50 13.41 6.35 -7.27
C ASP A 50 12.10 6.48 -8.05
N LYS A 51 11.03 5.81 -7.59
CA LYS A 51 9.73 5.75 -8.27
C LYS A 51 8.68 6.63 -7.61
N VAL A 52 8.82 6.86 -6.30
CA VAL A 52 7.92 7.70 -5.52
C VAL A 52 8.32 9.16 -5.69
N ASN A 53 7.37 9.98 -6.11
CA ASN A 53 7.57 11.42 -6.27
C ASN A 53 6.28 12.18 -5.94
N LYS A 54 6.26 13.49 -6.22
CA LYS A 54 5.10 14.35 -5.96
C LYS A 54 3.81 13.84 -6.63
N ASP A 55 3.92 13.23 -7.80
CA ASP A 55 2.77 12.86 -8.63
C ASP A 55 2.49 11.35 -8.59
N THR A 56 3.38 10.56 -7.96
CA THR A 56 3.35 9.09 -7.99
C THR A 56 3.52 8.48 -6.61
N ALA A 57 2.58 7.62 -6.22
CA ALA A 57 2.62 6.84 -4.98
C ALA A 57 2.29 5.35 -5.20
N PHE A 58 2.69 4.52 -4.24
CA PHE A 58 2.56 3.06 -4.32
C PHE A 58 1.91 2.48 -3.07
N PHE A 59 0.96 1.58 -3.24
CA PHE A 59 0.51 0.67 -2.20
C PHE A 59 1.17 -0.70 -2.39
N SER A 60 1.95 -1.17 -1.43
CA SER A 60 2.39 -2.55 -1.36
C SER A 60 1.44 -3.37 -0.51
N VAL A 61 0.95 -4.48 -1.03
CA VAL A 61 -0.06 -5.32 -0.38
C VAL A 61 0.57 -6.63 0.09
N TYR A 62 0.41 -6.94 1.37
CA TYR A 62 0.78 -8.25 1.91
C TYR A 62 -0.37 -9.24 1.70
N TYR A 63 -0.09 -10.36 1.03
CA TYR A 63 -1.07 -11.42 0.80
C TYR A 63 -1.54 -12.07 2.10
N SER A 64 -2.80 -12.48 2.20
CA SER A 64 -3.26 -13.32 3.32
C SER A 64 -2.45 -14.62 3.39
N GLY A 65 -2.01 -14.99 4.61
CA GLY A 65 -0.98 -16.02 4.84
C GLY A 65 0.46 -15.52 4.77
N SER A 66 0.67 -14.21 4.63
CA SER A 66 1.94 -13.52 4.83
C SER A 66 2.28 -13.38 6.32
N TRP A 67 3.51 -12.97 6.60
CA TRP A 67 3.91 -12.68 7.98
C TRP A 67 3.05 -11.58 8.63
N LEU A 68 2.67 -10.55 7.87
CA LEU A 68 1.87 -9.42 8.35
C LEU A 68 0.35 -9.61 8.18
N SER A 69 -0.09 -10.56 7.37
CA SER A 69 -1.51 -10.84 7.13
C SER A 69 -1.78 -12.30 7.44
N GLY A 70 -2.52 -12.56 8.52
CA GLY A 70 -2.82 -13.91 8.98
C GLY A 70 -3.53 -14.79 7.93
N GLY A 71 -3.64 -16.09 8.25
CA GLY A 71 -4.25 -17.09 7.38
C GLY A 71 -3.22 -18.01 6.72
N SER A 72 -3.60 -18.65 5.61
CA SER A 72 -2.75 -19.55 4.83
C SER A 72 -2.56 -19.00 3.42
N PHE A 73 -1.37 -19.20 2.85
CA PHE A 73 -1.06 -18.74 1.50
C PHE A 73 -1.68 -19.71 0.47
N THR A 74 -2.95 -19.49 0.16
CA THR A 74 -3.72 -20.25 -0.83
C THR A 74 -4.16 -19.35 -1.98
N TYR A 75 -4.50 -19.95 -3.12
CA TYR A 75 -5.01 -19.20 -4.28
C TYR A 75 -6.24 -18.35 -3.92
N ASP A 76 -7.21 -18.93 -3.21
CA ASP A 76 -8.44 -18.22 -2.82
C ASP A 76 -8.15 -17.03 -1.91
N ASN A 77 -7.23 -17.21 -0.94
CA ASN A 77 -6.80 -16.13 -0.07
C ASN A 77 -6.05 -15.04 -0.84
N CYS A 78 -5.19 -15.41 -1.79
CA CYS A 78 -4.48 -14.45 -2.64
C CYS A 78 -5.45 -13.63 -3.51
N LYS A 79 -6.42 -14.30 -4.14
CA LYS A 79 -7.47 -13.65 -4.92
C LYS A 79 -8.26 -12.66 -4.07
N LYS A 80 -8.67 -13.08 -2.88
CA LYS A 80 -9.37 -12.23 -1.92
C LYS A 80 -8.54 -11.03 -1.47
N THR A 81 -7.22 -11.20 -1.25
CA THR A 81 -6.33 -10.08 -0.93
C THR A 81 -6.33 -9.03 -2.04
N VAL A 82 -6.25 -9.45 -3.32
CA VAL A 82 -6.28 -8.52 -4.46
C VAL A 82 -7.58 -7.73 -4.49
N GLU A 83 -8.72 -8.41 -4.31
CA GLU A 83 -10.05 -7.77 -4.28
C GLU A 83 -10.14 -6.73 -3.15
N LEU A 84 -9.69 -7.09 -1.94
CA LEU A 84 -9.68 -6.21 -0.77
C LEU A 84 -8.75 -5.00 -0.92
N ALA A 85 -7.58 -5.19 -1.54
CA ALA A 85 -6.65 -4.09 -1.77
C ALA A 85 -7.21 -3.09 -2.79
N ILE A 86 -7.83 -3.56 -3.87
CA ILE A 86 -8.50 -2.70 -4.84
C ILE A 86 -9.66 -1.95 -4.18
N GLU A 87 -10.47 -2.63 -3.37
CA GLU A 87 -11.53 -2.01 -2.57
C GLU A 87 -10.97 -0.91 -1.67
N PHE A 88 -9.90 -1.20 -0.93
CA PHE A 88 -9.24 -0.25 -0.04
C PHE A 88 -8.80 1.00 -0.81
N VAL A 89 -8.01 0.84 -1.90
CA VAL A 89 -7.46 1.96 -2.66
C VAL A 89 -8.55 2.84 -3.29
N LYS A 90 -9.66 2.24 -3.77
CA LYS A 90 -10.81 3.01 -4.28
C LYS A 90 -11.45 3.88 -3.21
N HIS A 91 -11.62 3.37 -1.99
CA HIS A 91 -12.14 4.15 -0.85
C HIS A 91 -11.12 5.17 -0.31
N LYS A 92 -9.84 5.01 -0.66
CA LYS A 92 -8.68 5.74 -0.13
C LYS A 92 -8.11 6.76 -1.12
N ARG A 93 -8.80 7.08 -2.21
CA ARG A 93 -8.44 8.23 -3.05
C ARG A 93 -8.85 9.53 -2.35
N GLY A 94 -7.87 10.40 -2.07
CA GLY A 94 -8.09 11.75 -1.50
C GLY A 94 -8.03 11.89 0.03
N ILE A 95 -7.34 10.99 0.73
CA ILE A 95 -7.31 10.97 2.21
C ILE A 95 -6.37 12.07 2.76
N LYS A 96 -6.71 12.55 3.96
CA LYS A 96 -5.75 13.20 4.86
C LYS A 96 -4.60 12.24 5.19
N THR A 97 -3.36 12.73 5.18
CA THR A 97 -2.30 12.08 5.96
C THR A 97 -2.80 12.01 7.39
N PHE A 98 -2.73 10.84 8.02
CA PHE A 98 -2.84 10.84 9.47
C PHE A 98 -1.57 11.52 9.98
N ASP A 99 -1.68 12.78 10.41
CA ASP A 99 -0.88 13.18 11.56
C ASP A 99 -1.29 12.23 12.68
N ASN A 100 -0.29 11.49 13.18
CA ASN A 100 -0.30 10.51 14.28
C ASN A 100 -1.60 10.33 15.06
#